data_AF-A0A4R7F4C8-F1
#
_entry.id   AF-A0A4R7F4C8-F1
#
_cell.length_a   1.000
_cell.length_b   1.000
_cell.length_c   1.000
_cell.angle_alpha   90.00
_cell.angle_beta   90.00
_cell.angle_gamma   90.00
#
_symmetry.space_group_name_H-M   'P 1'
#
loop_
_entity.id
_entity.type
_entity.pdbx_description
1 polymer ?
#
loop_
_entity_poly.entity_id
_entity_poly.type
_entity_poly.pdbx_seq_one_letter_code
_entity_poly.pdbx_strand_id
1 'polypeptide(L)'
;MKKYIFLFAIISLVIGCSQDNQLSESYSDTANLQNTILNSVTLNNICEQIILEYENQIPIGTVTLQHKINLLNSIALQNNTFLMLNLSNYTKITAEEAGIFLTNAEWEYNQLDISEKMNSYLNIILSKDYSFLMLRSDIDHDTFLTDLEKNTLFFILDRVRVELGYHDPTWDKRNIVGIVKGYQNSPAQAVFNAALIKICQE
;
A
#
# COMPACT_ATOMS: atom_id res chain seq x y z
N MET A 1 -30.84 33.40 56.76
CA MET A 1 -30.11 32.62 55.74
C MET A 1 -30.09 33.43 54.45
N LYS A 2 -28.92 33.94 54.03
CA LYS A 2 -28.74 34.73 52.80
C LYS A 2 -27.71 34.03 51.91
N LYS A 3 -28.05 33.87 50.63
CA LYS A 3 -27.26 33.25 49.56
C LYS A 3 -26.13 34.17 49.10
N TYR A 4 -24.93 33.64 48.88
CA TYR A 4 -23.83 34.27 48.13
C TYR A 4 -23.14 33.13 47.34
N ILE A 5 -23.43 33.01 46.04
CA ILE A 5 -22.69 33.56 44.88
C ILE A 5 -21.29 32.94 44.72
N PHE A 6 -21.20 32.09 43.69
CA PHE A 6 -20.00 31.58 43.05
C PHE A 6 -19.11 32.73 42.57
N LEU A 7 -17.79 32.62 42.75
CA LEU A 7 -16.83 33.37 41.94
C LEU A 7 -15.66 32.46 41.54
N PHE A 8 -15.60 32.20 40.24
CA PHE A 8 -14.46 31.61 39.53
C PHE A 8 -13.32 32.64 39.49
N ALA A 9 -12.11 32.22 39.82
CA ALA A 9 -10.88 32.94 39.49
C ALA A 9 -9.85 31.91 39.02
N ILE A 10 -9.82 31.64 37.70
CA ILE A 10 -8.69 30.94 37.08
C ILE A 10 -7.79 32.03 36.50
N ILE A 11 -6.57 32.04 37.03
CA ILE A 11 -5.49 32.96 36.71
C ILE A 11 -4.98 32.64 35.31
N SER A 12 -5.07 33.61 34.41
CA SER A 12 -4.36 33.62 33.14
C SER A 12 -2.89 33.96 33.40
N LEU A 13 -2.01 32.97 33.30
CA LEU A 13 -0.56 33.18 33.14
C LEU A 13 -0.17 32.82 31.71
N VAL A 14 -0.20 33.83 30.85
CA VAL A 14 0.51 33.84 29.57
C VAL A 14 1.95 34.21 29.90
N ILE A 15 2.86 33.24 29.78
CA ILE A 15 4.29 33.51 29.60
C ILE A 15 4.55 33.32 28.11
N GLY A 16 4.98 34.39 27.45
CA GLY A 16 5.29 34.41 26.03
C GLY A 16 6.76 34.12 25.70
N CYS A 17 6.95 33.75 24.42
CA CYS A 17 8.11 33.88 23.50
C CYS A 17 9.48 33.30 23.95
N SER A 18 10.25 32.57 23.14
CA SER A 18 10.52 32.56 21.69
C SER A 18 11.16 31.18 21.34
N GLN A 19 11.17 30.63 20.12
CA GLN A 19 11.79 31.09 18.88
C GLN A 19 11.27 30.29 17.68
N ASP A 20 11.22 30.98 16.53
CA ASP A 20 11.19 30.53 15.14
C ASP A 20 11.51 29.05 14.83
N ASN A 21 10.70 28.41 13.97
CA ASN A 21 11.17 28.22 12.59
C ASN A 21 10.02 28.02 11.60
N GLN A 22 10.18 28.70 10.47
CA GLN A 22 9.30 28.72 9.32
C GLN A 22 9.25 27.37 8.61
N LEU A 23 8.09 26.99 8.08
CA LEU A 23 7.88 26.34 6.76
C LEU A 23 6.40 25.94 6.66
N SER A 24 5.54 26.89 6.31
CA SER A 24 4.25 26.59 5.71
C SER A 24 4.42 26.69 4.19
N GLU A 25 4.85 25.59 3.58
CA GLU A 25 4.81 25.43 2.12
C GLU A 25 3.35 25.27 1.68
N SER A 26 2.81 26.37 1.20
CA SER A 26 1.69 26.38 0.27
C SER A 26 2.20 25.95 -1.10
N TYR A 27 2.00 24.68 -1.49
CA TYR A 27 1.96 24.31 -2.90
C TYR A 27 0.51 24.18 -3.35
N SER A 28 0.02 25.26 -3.94
CA SER A 28 -1.06 25.19 -4.92
C SER A 28 -0.47 24.62 -6.21
N ASP A 29 -0.92 23.45 -6.65
CA ASP A 29 -0.86 23.05 -8.05
C ASP A 29 -1.88 21.94 -8.33
N THR A 30 -3.13 22.35 -8.47
CA THR A 30 -4.25 21.51 -8.93
C THR A 30 -4.22 21.24 -10.45
N ALA A 31 -3.10 21.51 -11.14
CA ALA A 31 -2.98 21.38 -12.61
C ALA A 31 -2.15 20.18 -13.11
N ASN A 32 -1.44 19.45 -12.24
CA ASN A 32 -0.62 18.29 -12.65
C ASN A 32 -1.21 16.91 -12.28
N LEU A 33 -2.46 16.89 -11.81
CA LEU A 33 -3.14 15.68 -11.30
C LEU A 33 -3.42 14.60 -12.38
N GLN A 34 -3.15 14.87 -13.65
CA GLN A 34 -3.34 13.91 -14.75
C GLN A 34 -2.06 13.15 -15.13
N ASN A 35 -0.89 13.52 -14.58
CA ASN A 35 0.38 12.79 -14.78
C ASN A 35 0.96 12.22 -13.48
N THR A 36 0.16 12.15 -12.42
CA THR A 36 0.62 11.76 -11.09
C THR A 36 1.02 10.29 -11.07
N ILE A 37 2.32 10.04 -11.13
CA ILE A 37 2.92 8.86 -10.51
C ILE A 37 2.40 8.80 -9.07
N LEU A 38 1.47 7.88 -8.81
CA LEU A 38 0.95 7.62 -7.48
C LEU A 38 2.11 7.15 -6.60
N ASN A 39 2.47 7.93 -5.59
CA ASN A 39 3.50 7.53 -4.64
C ASN A 39 3.06 6.25 -3.88
N SER A 40 4.03 5.43 -3.47
CA SER A 40 3.76 4.13 -2.82
C SER A 40 2.94 4.23 -1.53
N VAL A 41 3.10 5.32 -0.78
CA VAL A 41 2.32 5.62 0.44
C VAL A 41 0.83 5.70 0.10
N THR A 42 0.48 6.32 -1.03
CA THR A 42 -0.91 6.40 -1.49
C THR A 42 -1.46 5.03 -1.86
N LEU A 43 -0.69 4.21 -2.57
CA LEU A 43 -1.12 2.86 -2.97
C LEU A 43 -1.34 1.93 -1.77
N ASN A 44 -0.46 1.99 -0.77
CA ASN A 44 -0.63 1.27 0.48
C ASN A 44 -1.88 1.71 1.23
N ASN A 45 -2.12 3.02 1.34
CA ASN A 45 -3.31 3.53 2.02
C ASN A 45 -4.60 3.06 1.32
N ILE A 46 -4.64 3.05 -0.02
CA ILE A 46 -5.79 2.54 -0.78
C ILE A 46 -5.95 1.03 -0.52
N CYS A 47 -4.86 0.26 -0.54
CA CYS A 47 -4.86 -1.16 -0.23
C CYS A 47 -5.46 -1.44 1.16
N GLU A 48 -5.00 -0.73 2.19
CA GLU A 48 -5.53 -0.88 3.56
C GLU A 48 -7.00 -0.47 3.67
N GLN A 49 -7.43 0.58 2.96
CA GLN A 49 -8.85 0.98 2.94
C GLN A 49 -9.74 -0.14 2.38
N ILE A 50 -9.37 -0.75 1.24
CA ILE A 50 -10.18 -1.83 0.66
C ILE A 50 -10.12 -3.12 1.49
N ILE A 51 -9.00 -3.41 2.15
CA ILE A 51 -8.87 -4.55 3.09
C ILE A 51 -9.82 -4.34 4.27
N LEU A 52 -9.78 -3.18 4.93
CA LEU A 52 -10.65 -2.86 6.06
C LEU A 52 -12.13 -2.90 5.68
N GLU A 53 -12.50 -2.38 4.50
CA GLU A 53 -13.88 -2.46 3.99
C GLU A 53 -14.30 -3.92 3.73
N TYR A 54 -13.38 -4.77 3.26
CA TYR A 54 -13.62 -6.21 3.11
C TYR A 54 -13.85 -6.90 4.43
N GLU A 55 -13.00 -6.65 5.43
CA GLU A 55 -13.10 -7.23 6.76
C GLU A 55 -14.45 -6.94 7.43
N ASN A 56 -15.00 -5.75 7.20
CA ASN A 56 -16.32 -5.35 7.70
C ASN A 56 -17.51 -6.05 7.00
N GLN A 57 -17.27 -6.71 5.86
CA GLN A 57 -18.30 -7.38 5.06
C GLN A 57 -18.08 -8.90 4.96
N ILE A 58 -17.15 -9.47 5.74
CA ILE A 58 -16.83 -10.90 5.69
C ILE A 58 -18.10 -11.72 5.95
N PRO A 59 -18.49 -12.60 5.01
CA PRO A 59 -19.61 -13.50 5.22
C PRO A 59 -19.32 -14.49 6.35
N ILE A 60 -20.35 -14.86 7.10
CA ILE A 60 -20.24 -15.90 8.12
C ILE A 60 -20.05 -17.26 7.44
N GLY A 61 -18.93 -17.94 7.74
CA GLY A 61 -18.63 -19.29 7.28
C GLY A 61 -17.45 -19.38 6.31
N THR A 62 -17.17 -20.58 5.79
CA THR A 62 -16.09 -20.80 4.84
C THR A 62 -16.46 -20.23 3.47
N VAL A 63 -15.65 -19.30 2.97
CA VAL A 63 -15.80 -18.68 1.64
C VAL A 63 -14.77 -19.22 0.65
N THR A 64 -15.19 -19.45 -0.59
CA THR A 64 -14.28 -19.88 -1.67
C THR A 64 -13.40 -18.71 -2.12
N LEU A 65 -12.23 -19.00 -2.72
CA LEU A 65 -11.35 -17.97 -3.30
C LEU A 65 -12.09 -17.08 -4.31
N GLN A 66 -12.93 -17.68 -5.17
CA GLN A 66 -13.71 -16.90 -6.13
C GLN A 66 -14.72 -15.97 -5.46
N HIS A 67 -15.27 -16.36 -4.30
CA HIS A 67 -16.12 -15.49 -3.51
C HIS A 67 -15.32 -14.33 -2.92
N LYS A 68 -14.15 -14.60 -2.31
CA LYS A 68 -13.22 -13.57 -1.79
C LYS A 68 -12.89 -12.53 -2.89
N ILE A 69 -12.53 -13.00 -4.09
CA ILE A 69 -12.25 -12.17 -5.27
C ILE A 69 -13.46 -11.30 -5.66
N ASN A 70 -14.65 -11.90 -5.76
CA ASN A 70 -15.85 -11.17 -6.18
C ASN A 70 -16.24 -10.07 -5.19
N LEU A 71 -16.17 -10.37 -3.90
CA LEU A 71 -16.48 -9.41 -2.84
C LEU A 71 -15.45 -8.28 -2.82
N LEU A 72 -14.16 -8.59 -2.81
CA LEU A 72 -13.09 -7.59 -2.87
C LEU A 72 -13.23 -6.70 -4.11
N ASN A 73 -13.56 -7.26 -5.27
CA ASN A 73 -13.76 -6.48 -6.48
C ASN A 73 -14.96 -5.53 -6.35
N SER A 74 -16.05 -5.98 -5.75
CA SER A 74 -17.20 -5.10 -5.49
C SER A 74 -16.81 -3.93 -4.60
N ILE A 75 -16.01 -4.19 -3.56
CA ILE A 75 -15.54 -3.18 -2.59
C ILE A 75 -14.59 -2.20 -3.27
N ALA A 76 -13.59 -2.69 -3.99
CA ALA A 76 -12.64 -1.86 -4.73
C ALA A 76 -13.36 -0.93 -5.72
N LEU A 77 -14.41 -1.40 -6.41
CA LEU A 77 -15.20 -0.59 -7.33
C LEU A 77 -16.18 0.39 -6.67
N GLN A 78 -16.41 0.27 -5.35
CA GLN A 78 -17.19 1.23 -4.56
C GLN A 78 -16.30 2.25 -3.84
N ASN A 79 -15.00 1.95 -3.71
CA ASN A 79 -14.04 2.78 -3.02
C ASN A 79 -13.52 3.91 -3.94
N ASN A 80 -13.86 5.16 -3.62
CA ASN A 80 -13.54 6.32 -4.47
C ASN A 80 -12.04 6.53 -4.70
N THR A 81 -11.18 6.24 -3.72
CA THR A 81 -9.73 6.42 -3.85
C THR A 81 -9.11 5.36 -4.76
N PHE A 82 -9.63 4.12 -4.75
CA PHE A 82 -9.28 3.08 -5.72
C PHE A 82 -9.67 3.48 -7.15
N LEU A 83 -10.85 4.09 -7.34
CA LEU A 83 -11.29 4.57 -8.66
C LEU A 83 -10.36 5.65 -9.23
N MET A 84 -9.60 6.37 -8.40
CA MET A 84 -8.61 7.36 -8.85
C MET A 84 -7.35 6.73 -9.46
N LEU A 85 -7.14 5.42 -9.33
CA LEU A 85 -5.99 4.70 -9.87
C LEU A 85 -6.03 4.49 -11.39
N ASN A 86 -7.03 5.04 -12.09
CA ASN A 86 -7.31 4.83 -13.51
C ASN A 86 -7.46 3.34 -13.88
N LEU A 87 -8.71 2.89 -13.99
CA LEU A 87 -9.07 1.48 -14.17
C LEU A 87 -8.97 0.98 -15.62
N SER A 88 -8.41 1.75 -16.55
CA SER A 88 -8.43 1.43 -17.99
C SER A 88 -7.88 0.05 -18.34
N ASN A 89 -6.94 -0.47 -17.53
CA ASN A 89 -6.40 -1.82 -17.65
C ASN A 89 -6.62 -2.69 -16.40
N TYR A 90 -7.53 -2.29 -15.51
CA TYR A 90 -7.93 -3.11 -14.37
C TYR A 90 -8.94 -4.16 -14.83
N THR A 91 -8.71 -5.42 -14.47
CA THR A 91 -9.68 -6.49 -14.73
C THR A 91 -9.79 -7.38 -13.50
N LYS A 92 -11.02 -7.72 -13.13
CA LYS A 92 -11.26 -8.68 -12.06
C LYS A 92 -10.63 -10.02 -12.45
N ILE A 93 -9.62 -10.43 -11.70
CA ILE A 93 -8.94 -11.71 -11.93
C ILE A 93 -9.84 -12.90 -11.58
N THR A 94 -9.49 -14.04 -12.14
CA THR A 94 -10.04 -15.36 -11.84
C THR A 94 -9.31 -16.00 -10.67
N ALA A 95 -9.87 -17.08 -10.11
CA ALA A 95 -9.18 -17.88 -9.10
C ALA A 95 -7.89 -18.53 -9.63
N GLU A 96 -7.82 -18.86 -10.93
CA GLU A 96 -6.62 -19.42 -11.57
C GLU A 96 -5.49 -18.38 -11.62
N GLU A 97 -5.79 -17.17 -12.09
CA GLU A 97 -4.85 -16.05 -12.11
C GLU A 97 -4.39 -15.67 -10.70
N ALA A 98 -5.28 -15.72 -9.70
CA ALA A 98 -4.89 -15.51 -8.31
C ALA A 98 -3.95 -16.62 -7.79
N GLY A 99 -4.11 -17.86 -8.28
CA GLY A 99 -3.26 -19.00 -7.93
C GLY A 99 -1.78 -18.78 -8.25
N ILE A 100 -1.47 -18.00 -9.30
CA ILE A 100 -0.11 -17.61 -9.70
C ILE A 100 0.67 -17.07 -8.49
N PHE A 101 0.09 -16.11 -7.76
CA PHE A 101 0.75 -15.49 -6.62
C PHE A 101 0.29 -16.02 -5.27
N LEU A 102 -0.85 -16.71 -5.15
CA LEU A 102 -1.31 -17.27 -3.89
C LEU A 102 -0.70 -18.65 -3.59
N THR A 103 -0.52 -19.50 -4.60
CA THR A 103 -0.04 -20.87 -4.40
C THR A 103 1.30 -21.12 -5.07
N ASN A 104 1.58 -20.47 -6.21
CA ASN A 104 2.76 -20.76 -7.04
C ASN A 104 3.88 -19.72 -6.92
N ALA A 105 3.80 -18.82 -5.93
CA ALA A 105 4.69 -17.65 -5.81
C ALA A 105 6.19 -18.00 -5.82
N GLU A 106 6.60 -19.13 -5.26
CA GLU A 106 8.00 -19.55 -5.26
C GLU A 106 8.54 -19.77 -6.68
N TRP A 107 7.77 -20.46 -7.53
CA TRP A 107 8.16 -20.69 -8.92
C TRP A 107 8.06 -19.39 -9.72
N GLU A 108 6.94 -18.67 -9.59
CA GLU A 108 6.67 -17.44 -10.33
C GLU A 108 7.67 -16.31 -10.02
N TYR A 109 8.17 -16.23 -8.78
CA TYR A 109 9.19 -15.26 -8.40
C TYR A 109 10.43 -15.36 -9.30
N ASN A 110 10.85 -16.60 -9.61
CA ASN A 110 12.00 -16.87 -10.47
C ASN A 110 11.71 -16.68 -11.97
N GLN A 111 10.46 -16.40 -12.34
CA GLN A 111 9.99 -16.19 -13.72
C GLN A 111 9.44 -14.79 -13.94
N LEU A 112 9.66 -13.86 -13.01
CA LEU A 112 9.24 -12.47 -13.17
C LEU A 112 9.98 -11.82 -14.33
N ASP A 113 9.23 -11.20 -15.24
CA ASP A 113 9.77 -10.41 -16.34
C ASP A 113 10.10 -9.01 -15.84
N ILE A 114 11.28 -8.88 -15.22
CA ILE A 114 11.80 -7.67 -14.58
C ILE A 114 13.28 -7.50 -14.89
N SER A 115 13.82 -6.29 -14.74
CA SER A 115 15.26 -6.09 -14.90
C SER A 115 16.06 -6.83 -13.83
N GLU A 116 17.32 -7.16 -14.16
CA GLU A 116 18.28 -7.71 -13.20
C GLU A 116 18.41 -6.81 -11.96
N LYS A 117 18.34 -5.49 -12.17
CA LYS A 117 18.47 -4.51 -11.10
C LYS A 117 17.28 -4.52 -10.15
N MET A 118 16.06 -4.56 -10.68
CA MET A 118 14.86 -4.72 -9.87
C MET A 118 14.91 -6.04 -9.10
N ASN A 119 15.28 -7.15 -9.76
CA ASN A 119 15.44 -8.45 -9.11
C ASN A 119 16.45 -8.40 -7.94
N SER A 120 17.57 -7.70 -8.10
CA SER A 120 18.54 -7.50 -7.02
C SER A 120 17.91 -6.81 -5.80
N TYR A 121 17.10 -5.77 -6.00
CA TYR A 121 16.42 -5.09 -4.90
C TYR A 121 15.36 -5.97 -4.24
N LEU A 122 14.59 -6.76 -5.01
CA LEU A 122 13.63 -7.70 -4.44
C LEU A 122 14.32 -8.75 -3.57
N ASN A 123 15.50 -9.23 -3.97
CA ASN A 123 16.29 -10.16 -3.15
C ASN A 123 16.78 -9.52 -1.85
N ILE A 124 17.15 -8.23 -1.87
CA ILE A 124 17.48 -7.47 -0.65
C ILE A 124 16.24 -7.33 0.25
N ILE A 125 15.08 -7.01 -0.32
CA ILE A 125 13.81 -6.93 0.41
C ILE A 125 13.49 -8.27 1.10
N LEU A 126 13.71 -9.39 0.41
CA LEU A 126 13.51 -10.74 0.95
C LEU A 126 14.56 -11.14 1.99
N SER A 127 15.81 -10.67 1.87
CA SER A 127 16.87 -11.01 2.84
C SER A 127 16.63 -10.37 4.21
N LYS A 128 15.88 -9.25 4.25
CA LYS A 128 15.55 -8.47 5.45
C LYS A 128 16.77 -7.89 6.19
N ASP A 129 17.95 -8.00 5.60
CA ASP A 129 19.18 -7.41 6.11
C ASP A 129 19.42 -6.06 5.43
N TYR A 130 18.56 -5.09 5.75
CA TYR A 130 18.64 -3.73 5.22
C TYR A 130 18.03 -2.71 6.17
N SER A 131 18.50 -1.47 6.06
CA SER A 131 17.82 -0.31 6.64
C SER A 131 16.77 0.19 5.66
N PHE A 132 15.50 0.25 6.06
CA PHE A 132 14.40 0.68 5.19
C PHE A 132 14.67 2.06 4.55
N LEU A 133 15.12 3.04 5.33
CA LEU A 133 15.38 4.40 4.82
C LEU A 133 16.54 4.41 3.82
N MET A 134 17.58 3.61 4.08
CA MET A 134 18.72 3.49 3.15
C MET A 134 18.29 2.79 1.87
N LEU A 135 17.61 1.65 1.96
CA LEU A 135 17.15 0.91 0.78
C LEU A 135 16.20 1.75 -0.08
N ARG A 136 15.29 2.50 0.55
CA ARG A 136 14.40 3.41 -0.17
C ARG A 136 15.20 4.51 -0.89
N SER A 137 16.20 5.10 -0.22
CA SER A 137 17.10 6.08 -0.84
C SER A 137 17.89 5.48 -2.00
N ASP A 138 18.39 4.25 -1.84
CA ASP A 138 19.16 3.56 -2.88
C ASP A 138 18.31 3.30 -4.12
N ILE A 139 17.06 2.85 -3.95
CA ILE A 139 16.10 2.66 -5.06
C ILE A 139 15.81 3.99 -5.76
N ASP A 140 15.61 5.07 -5.00
CA ASP A 140 15.27 6.39 -5.55
C ASP A 140 16.37 6.96 -6.45
N HIS A 141 17.62 6.81 -6.02
CA HIS A 141 18.80 7.32 -6.73
C HIS A 141 19.36 6.36 -7.78
N ASP A 142 18.82 5.14 -7.90
CA ASP A 142 19.31 4.19 -8.88
C ASP A 142 18.93 4.61 -10.30
N THR A 143 19.94 4.74 -11.17
CA THR A 143 19.74 5.22 -12.55
C THR A 143 19.46 4.11 -13.54
N PHE A 144 19.57 2.83 -13.13
CA PHE A 144 19.27 1.67 -13.96
C PHE A 144 17.83 1.19 -13.80
N LEU A 145 17.13 1.65 -12.77
CA LEU A 145 15.70 1.39 -12.59
C LEU A 145 14.87 2.40 -13.38
N THR A 146 13.85 1.90 -14.07
CA THR A 146 12.79 2.74 -14.62
C THR A 146 11.89 3.30 -13.50
N ASP A 147 11.17 4.38 -13.78
CA ASP A 147 10.21 4.95 -12.82
C ASP A 147 9.15 3.92 -12.39
N LEU A 148 8.69 3.07 -13.32
CA LEU A 148 7.74 2.01 -13.00
C LEU A 148 8.34 1.00 -12.01
N GLU A 149 9.58 0.58 -12.20
CA GLU A 149 10.26 -0.35 -11.29
C GLU A 149 10.50 0.28 -9.92
N LYS A 150 10.89 1.56 -9.85
CA LYS A 150 11.03 2.28 -8.58
C LYS A 150 9.71 2.33 -7.82
N ASN A 151 8.62 2.72 -8.48
CA ASN A 151 7.29 2.76 -7.87
C ASN A 151 6.83 1.38 -7.40
N THR A 152 7.11 0.36 -8.21
CA THR A 152 6.80 -1.04 -7.87
C THR A 152 7.58 -1.49 -6.63
N LEU A 153 8.89 -1.23 -6.59
CA LEU A 153 9.75 -1.53 -5.45
C LEU A 153 9.34 -0.78 -4.20
N PHE A 154 8.97 0.51 -4.31
CA PHE A 154 8.46 1.26 -3.17
C PHE A 154 7.15 0.70 -2.63
N PHE A 155 6.22 0.31 -3.49
CA PHE A 155 4.97 -0.31 -3.06
C PHE A 155 5.23 -1.65 -2.37
N ILE A 156 6.08 -2.50 -2.94
CA ILE A 156 6.50 -3.78 -2.33
C ILE A 156 7.19 -3.56 -0.99
N LEU A 157 8.14 -2.64 -0.93
CA LEU A 157 8.93 -2.34 0.26
C LEU A 157 8.01 -1.87 1.41
N ASP A 158 7.04 -1.01 1.11
CA ASP A 158 6.09 -0.55 2.11
C ASP A 158 5.13 -1.68 2.52
N ARG A 159 4.65 -2.53 1.59
CA ARG A 159 3.78 -3.69 1.89
C ARG A 159 4.46 -4.70 2.79
N VAL A 160 5.66 -5.16 2.44
CA VAL A 160 6.43 -6.14 3.22
C VAL A 160 6.78 -5.58 4.60
N ARG A 161 7.00 -4.26 4.71
CA ARG A 161 7.27 -3.59 5.99
C ARG A 161 6.04 -3.48 6.91
N VAL A 162 4.82 -3.33 6.41
CA VAL A 162 3.64 -3.14 7.28
C VAL A 162 3.32 -4.40 8.10
N GLU A 163 3.70 -5.58 7.61
CA GLU A 163 3.27 -6.87 8.17
C GLU A 163 4.14 -7.41 9.33
N LEU A 164 4.67 -6.51 10.17
CA LEU A 164 5.68 -6.70 11.24
C LEU A 164 5.38 -7.73 12.36
N GLY A 165 4.37 -8.59 12.24
CA GLY A 165 4.01 -9.57 13.26
C GLY A 165 4.16 -11.04 12.85
N TYR A 166 4.08 -11.36 11.55
CA TYR A 166 4.13 -12.73 11.05
C TYR A 166 4.83 -12.76 9.68
N HIS A 167 6.12 -13.04 9.73
CA HIS A 167 6.99 -12.98 8.57
C HIS A 167 7.18 -14.36 7.96
N ASP A 168 6.21 -14.77 7.15
CA ASP A 168 6.33 -15.95 6.31
C ASP A 168 7.08 -15.57 5.01
N PRO A 169 8.29 -16.08 4.71
CA PRO A 169 8.98 -15.80 3.46
C PRO A 169 8.15 -16.13 2.21
N THR A 170 7.24 -17.10 2.34
CA THR A 170 6.26 -17.42 1.30
C THR A 170 5.40 -16.19 1.03
N TRP A 171 4.94 -15.53 2.08
CA TRP A 171 4.05 -14.38 2.02
C TRP A 171 4.68 -13.15 1.37
N ASP A 172 5.92 -12.85 1.71
CA ASP A 172 6.65 -11.75 1.09
C ASP A 172 6.80 -12.02 -0.42
N LYS A 173 7.08 -13.27 -0.82
CA LYS A 173 7.08 -13.67 -2.23
C LYS A 173 5.69 -13.55 -2.87
N ARG A 174 4.59 -13.90 -2.19
CA ARG A 174 3.22 -13.67 -2.72
C ARG A 174 3.00 -12.20 -3.03
N ASN A 175 3.32 -11.30 -2.10
CA ASN A 175 3.22 -9.85 -2.28
C ASN A 175 4.06 -9.39 -3.47
N ILE A 176 5.32 -9.82 -3.55
CA ILE A 176 6.19 -9.45 -4.68
C ILE A 176 5.59 -9.92 -6.01
N VAL A 177 5.25 -11.20 -6.15
CA VAL A 177 4.72 -11.74 -7.41
C VAL A 177 3.40 -11.07 -7.77
N GLY A 178 2.47 -10.95 -6.82
CA GLY A 178 1.16 -10.34 -7.04
C GLY A 178 1.24 -8.88 -7.46
N ILE A 179 2.12 -8.10 -6.81
CA ILE A 179 2.33 -6.68 -7.12
C ILE A 179 3.01 -6.51 -8.47
N VAL A 180 4.10 -7.24 -8.74
CA VAL A 180 4.83 -7.17 -10.02
C VAL A 180 3.91 -7.55 -11.18
N LYS A 181 3.21 -8.68 -11.09
CA LYS A 181 2.24 -9.11 -12.13
C LYS A 181 1.07 -8.13 -12.24
N GLY A 182 0.66 -7.49 -11.14
CA GLY A 182 -0.35 -6.46 -11.16
C GLY A 182 0.07 -5.23 -11.96
N TYR A 183 1.30 -4.74 -11.75
CA TYR A 183 1.84 -3.59 -12.49
C TYR A 183 2.04 -3.83 -13.98
N GLN A 184 2.13 -5.09 -14.43
CA GLN A 184 2.09 -5.42 -15.86
C GLN A 184 0.77 -4.98 -16.51
N ASN A 185 -0.31 -4.87 -15.72
CA ASN A 185 -1.62 -4.37 -16.16
C ASN A 185 -1.84 -2.92 -15.74
N SER A 186 -1.86 -2.65 -14.43
CA SER A 186 -2.09 -1.30 -13.87
C SER A 186 -1.75 -1.22 -12.37
N PRO A 187 -1.53 0.01 -11.82
CA PRO A 187 -1.42 0.21 -10.38
C PRO A 187 -2.66 -0.27 -9.60
N ALA A 188 -3.87 -0.10 -10.18
CA ALA A 188 -5.11 -0.61 -9.62
C ALA A 188 -5.10 -2.14 -9.47
N GLN A 189 -4.57 -2.84 -10.48
CA GLN A 189 -4.42 -4.29 -10.43
C GLN A 189 -3.40 -4.72 -9.36
N ALA A 190 -2.29 -4.00 -9.21
CA ALA A 190 -1.30 -4.26 -8.18
C ALA A 190 -1.89 -4.10 -6.77
N VAL A 191 -2.66 -3.03 -6.54
CA VAL A 191 -3.37 -2.80 -5.26
C VAL A 191 -4.39 -3.90 -4.99
N PHE A 192 -5.17 -4.29 -5.99
CA PHE A 192 -6.14 -5.38 -5.86
C PHE A 192 -5.46 -6.71 -5.50
N ASN A 193 -4.38 -7.06 -6.19
CA ASN A 193 -3.64 -8.30 -5.94
C ASN A 193 -3.06 -8.32 -4.52
N ALA A 194 -2.45 -7.21 -4.08
CA ALA A 194 -1.92 -7.07 -2.72
C ALA A 194 -3.01 -7.23 -1.64
N ALA A 195 -4.18 -6.61 -1.84
CA ALA A 195 -5.30 -6.77 -0.92
C ALA A 195 -5.83 -8.20 -0.89
N LEU A 196 -5.96 -8.84 -2.06
CA LEU A 196 -6.41 -10.23 -2.14
C LEU A 196 -5.45 -11.18 -1.43
N ILE A 197 -4.15 -10.95 -1.57
CA ILE A 197 -3.12 -11.67 -0.82
C ILE A 197 -3.47 -11.58 0.65
N LYS A 198 -3.57 -10.36 1.23
CA LYS A 198 -3.90 -10.13 2.65
C LYS A 198 -5.14 -10.90 3.11
N ILE A 199 -6.24 -10.75 2.38
CA ILE A 199 -7.52 -11.40 2.66
C ILE A 199 -7.46 -12.94 2.62
N CYS A 200 -6.48 -13.51 1.92
CA CYS A 200 -6.29 -14.96 1.84
C CYS A 200 -5.34 -15.52 2.91
N GLN A 201 -4.75 -14.67 3.76
CA GLN A 201 -3.99 -15.11 4.95
C GLN A 201 -4.91 -15.51 6.11
N GLU A 202 -6.08 -14.89 6.17
CA GLU A 202 -7.14 -15.09 7.17
C GLU A 202 -8.14 -16.16 6.74
#